data_AF-A0A851EXQ8-F1
#
_entry.id   AF-A0A851EXQ8-F1
#
_cell.length_a   1.000
_cell.length_b   1.000
_cell.length_c   1.000
_cell.angle_alpha   90.00
_cell.angle_beta   90.00
_cell.angle_gamma   90.00
#
_symmetry.space_group_name_H-M   'P 1'
#
loop_
_entity.id
_entity.type
_entity.pdbx_description
1 polymer ?
#
loop_
_entity_poly.entity_id
_entity_poly.type
_entity_poly.pdbx_seq_one_letter_code
_entity_poly.pdbx_strand_id
1 'polypeptide(L)'
;LWRISNVLMAAFFSLAAAVQVNDPDAGLWMVVYFVPAALTLLVSINPSITDNGVWRSLCDLHCAGCVVGTIALACSLFAYAKGNIFHEEEGRELFGLLIITIWMSLCRSSAK
;
A
#
# COMPACT_ATOMS: atom_id res chain seq x y z
N LEU A 1 -8.74 -17.15 -9.87
CA LEU A 1 -8.04 -16.89 -8.58
C LEU A 1 -7.43 -15.50 -8.55
N TRP A 2 -6.41 -15.19 -9.36
CA TRP A 2 -5.73 -13.88 -9.36
C TRP A 2 -6.66 -12.65 -9.42
N ARG A 3 -7.62 -12.62 -10.36
CA ARG A 3 -8.59 -11.49 -10.45
C ARG A 3 -9.40 -11.31 -9.17
N ILE A 4 -9.91 -12.40 -8.60
CA ILE A 4 -10.70 -12.38 -7.36
C ILE A 4 -9.83 -11.89 -6.20
N SER A 5 -8.59 -12.37 -6.10
CA SER A 5 -7.63 -11.89 -5.10
C SER A 5 -7.39 -10.39 -5.21
N ASN A 6 -7.30 -9.86 -6.43
CA ASN A 6 -7.17 -8.41 -6.65
C ASN A 6 -8.46 -7.64 -6.29
N VAL A 7 -9.65 -8.19 -6.54
CA VAL A 7 -10.89 -7.56 -6.03
C VAL A 7 -10.88 -7.49 -4.50
N LEU A 8 -10.54 -8.59 -3.84
CA LEU A 8 -10.47 -8.64 -2.37
C LEU A 8 -9.43 -7.66 -1.82
N MET A 9 -8.25 -7.59 -2.45
CA MET A 9 -7.21 -6.66 -2.02
C MET A 9 -7.52 -5.20 -2.33
N ALA A 10 -8.19 -4.91 -3.45
CA ALA A 10 -8.68 -3.56 -3.72
C ALA A 10 -9.73 -3.14 -2.67
N ALA A 11 -10.63 -4.04 -2.26
CA ALA A 11 -11.57 -3.79 -1.19
C ALA A 11 -10.87 -3.59 0.16
N PHE A 12 -9.87 -4.41 0.47
CA PHE A 12 -9.05 -4.27 1.68
C PHE A 12 -8.36 -2.90 1.74
N PHE A 13 -7.67 -2.48 0.67
CA PHE A 13 -7.01 -1.18 0.62
C PHE A 13 -7.99 -0.01 0.64
N SER A 14 -9.17 -0.15 0.01
CA SER A 14 -10.22 0.87 0.08
C SER A 14 -10.77 1.02 1.49
N LEU A 15 -10.97 -0.09 2.20
CA LEU A 15 -11.38 -0.07 3.61
C LEU A 15 -10.28 0.52 4.49
N ALA A 16 -9.02 0.14 4.27
CA ALA A 16 -7.86 0.70 4.96
C ALA A 16 -7.81 2.23 4.78
N ALA A 17 -7.99 2.73 3.56
CA ALA A 17 -8.09 4.17 3.30
C ALA A 17 -9.25 4.80 4.08
N ALA A 18 -10.44 4.20 4.03
CA ALA A 18 -11.64 4.77 4.66
C ALA A 18 -11.50 4.90 6.19
N VAL A 19 -10.86 3.94 6.86
CA VAL A 19 -10.69 3.98 8.32
C VAL A 19 -9.66 5.02 8.78
N GLN A 20 -8.80 5.52 7.89
CA GLN A 20 -7.81 6.56 8.23
C GLN A 20 -8.43 7.91 8.56
N VAL A 21 -9.73 8.13 8.29
CA VAL A 21 -10.44 9.34 8.75
C VAL A 21 -10.37 9.54 10.27
N ASN A 22 -10.09 8.48 11.03
CA ASN A 22 -9.97 8.53 12.48
C ASN A 22 -8.58 8.98 12.97
N ASP A 23 -7.60 9.13 12.07
CA ASP A 23 -6.22 9.47 12.40
C ASP A 23 -5.94 10.97 12.21
N PRO A 24 -5.03 11.56 13.00
CA PRO A 24 -4.62 12.97 12.88
C PRO A 24 -4.05 13.36 11.51
N ASP A 25 -3.46 12.42 10.77
CA ASP A 25 -2.82 12.62 9.47
C ASP A 25 -3.54 11.87 8.32
N ALA A 26 -4.85 11.67 8.49
CA ALA A 26 -5.75 10.98 7.58
C ALA A 26 -5.51 11.26 6.09
N GLY A 27 -5.27 12.53 5.72
CA GLY A 27 -5.12 12.97 4.34
C GLY A 27 -4.01 12.22 3.59
N LEU A 28 -2.83 12.08 4.21
CA LEU A 28 -1.69 11.40 3.60
C LEU A 28 -1.99 9.90 3.46
N TRP A 29 -2.44 9.26 4.54
CA TRP A 29 -2.65 7.81 4.55
C TRP A 29 -3.82 7.35 3.69
N MET A 30 -4.89 8.14 3.59
CA MET A 30 -5.96 7.88 2.64
C MET A 30 -5.42 7.77 1.21
N VAL A 31 -4.52 8.68 0.80
CA VAL A 31 -3.90 8.62 -0.53
C VAL A 31 -2.97 7.41 -0.65
N VAL A 32 -2.17 7.14 0.38
CA VAL A 32 -1.27 5.97 0.43
C VAL A 32 -2.02 4.66 0.20
N TYR A 33 -3.20 4.48 0.80
CA TYR A 33 -4.00 3.27 0.60
C TYR A 33 -4.90 3.31 -0.65
N PHE A 34 -5.36 4.48 -1.07
CA PHE A 34 -6.27 4.60 -2.22
C PHE A 34 -5.57 4.31 -3.56
N VAL A 35 -4.33 4.77 -3.74
CA VAL A 35 -3.54 4.50 -4.95
C VAL A 35 -3.41 2.99 -5.24
N PRO A 36 -2.94 2.13 -4.31
CA PRO A 36 -2.88 0.70 -4.54
C PRO A 36 -4.26 0.06 -4.64
N ALA A 37 -5.30 0.59 -3.98
CA ALA A 37 -6.67 0.13 -4.19
C ALA A 37 -7.10 0.28 -5.66
N ALA A 38 -6.90 1.47 -6.24
CA ALA A 38 -7.24 1.75 -7.63
C ALA A 38 -6.40 0.92 -8.61
N LEU A 39 -5.08 0.86 -8.42
CA LEU A 39 -4.18 0.09 -9.28
C LEU A 39 -4.52 -1.41 -9.24
N THR A 40 -4.81 -1.95 -8.06
CA THR A 40 -5.21 -3.36 -7.86
C THR A 40 -6.57 -3.64 -8.50
N LEU A 41 -7.52 -2.72 -8.38
CA LEU A 41 -8.83 -2.85 -9.03
C LEU A 41 -8.68 -2.92 -10.56
N LEU A 42 -7.84 -2.07 -11.15
CA LEU A 42 -7.57 -2.10 -12.59
C LEU A 42 -7.00 -3.46 -13.03
N VAL A 43 -6.10 -4.07 -12.24
CA VAL A 43 -5.57 -5.42 -12.51
C VAL A 43 -6.70 -6.47 -12.49
N SER A 44 -7.69 -6.32 -11.61
CA SER A 44 -8.82 -7.26 -11.54
C SER A 44 -9.75 -7.18 -12.77
N ILE A 45 -9.94 -5.97 -13.30
CA ILE A 45 -10.78 -5.70 -14.48
C ILE A 45 -10.06 -6.15 -15.74
N ASN A 46 -8.83 -5.68 -15.92
CA ASN A 46 -8.01 -5.98 -17.08
C ASN A 46 -6.55 -6.29 -16.68
N PRO A 47 -6.18 -7.58 -16.52
CA PRO A 47 -4.82 -7.98 -16.12
C PRO A 47 -3.70 -7.47 -17.04
N SER A 48 -3.97 -7.24 -18.33
CA SER A 48 -2.96 -6.70 -19.27
C SER A 48 -2.60 -5.24 -19.01
N ILE A 49 -3.32 -4.54 -18.10
CA ILE A 49 -2.91 -3.20 -17.66
C ILE A 49 -1.51 -3.21 -17.04
N THR A 50 -1.06 -4.35 -16.51
CA THR A 50 0.28 -4.50 -15.93
C THR A 50 1.39 -4.40 -16.96
N ASP A 51 1.09 -4.44 -18.26
CA ASP A 51 2.02 -4.16 -19.37
C ASP A 51 2.06 -2.70 -19.78
N ASN A 52 1.09 -1.90 -19.33
CA ASN A 52 1.05 -0.47 -19.63
C ASN A 52 2.18 0.28 -18.87
N GLY A 53 2.98 1.06 -19.61
CA GLY A 53 4.08 1.83 -19.03
C GLY A 53 3.66 2.81 -17.94
N VAL A 54 2.51 3.47 -18.07
CA VAL A 54 1.98 4.40 -17.06
C VAL A 54 1.61 3.66 -15.78
N TRP A 55 0.90 2.54 -15.90
CA TRP A 55 0.54 1.71 -14.73
C TRP A 55 1.81 1.22 -14.01
N ARG A 56 2.81 0.75 -14.77
CA ARG A 56 4.10 0.30 -14.24
C ARG A 56 4.84 1.41 -13.51
N SER A 57 4.96 2.59 -14.12
CA SER A 57 5.62 3.73 -13.50
C SER A 57 4.91 4.20 -12.22
N LEU A 58 3.58 4.25 -12.22
CA LEU A 58 2.82 4.60 -11.02
C LEU A 58 3.01 3.57 -9.91
N CYS A 59 2.97 2.27 -10.25
CA CYS A 59 3.27 1.18 -9.32
C CYS A 59 4.68 1.32 -8.73
N ASP A 60 5.70 1.48 -9.59
CA ASP A 60 7.10 1.53 -9.18
C ASP A 60 7.41 2.77 -8.31
N LEU A 61 6.89 3.95 -8.69
CA LEU A 61 7.02 5.17 -7.90
C LEU A 61 6.34 5.06 -6.54
N HIS A 62 5.14 4.49 -6.50
CA HIS A 62 4.40 4.29 -5.26
C HIS A 62 5.11 3.30 -4.34
N CYS A 63 5.57 2.16 -4.87
CA CYS A 63 6.38 1.19 -4.13
C CYS A 63 7.66 1.82 -3.57
N ALA A 64 8.36 2.64 -4.37
CA ALA A 64 9.55 3.34 -3.89
C ALA A 64 9.21 4.29 -2.72
N GLY A 65 8.11 5.04 -2.83
CA GLY A 65 7.59 5.87 -1.74
C GLY A 65 7.27 5.05 -0.48
N CYS A 66 6.59 3.91 -0.62
CA CYS A 66 6.27 3.03 0.50
C CYS A 66 7.52 2.42 1.15
N VAL A 67 8.54 2.06 0.37
CA VAL A 67 9.83 1.56 0.92
C VAL A 67 10.54 2.65 1.70
N VAL A 68 10.62 3.87 1.17
CA VAL A 68 11.20 5.02 1.88
C VAL A 68 10.42 5.31 3.16
N GLY A 69 9.10 5.33 3.10
CA GLY A 69 8.23 5.53 4.27
C GLY A 69 8.41 4.43 5.32
N THR A 70 8.52 3.17 4.89
CA THR A 70 8.79 2.03 5.78
C THR A 70 10.11 2.19 6.50
N ILE A 71 11.18 2.57 5.78
CA ILE A 71 12.50 2.81 6.38
C ILE A 71 12.43 3.97 7.37
N ALA A 72 11.80 5.09 6.99
CA ALA A 72 11.67 6.26 7.85
C ALA A 72 10.91 5.93 9.15
N LEU A 73 9.77 5.25 9.06
CA LEU A 73 8.97 4.81 10.21
C LEU A 73 9.71 3.76 11.05
N ALA A 74 10.40 2.80 10.42
CA ALA A 74 11.20 1.83 11.15
C ALA A 74 12.35 2.50 11.92
N CYS A 75 13.00 3.50 11.31
CA CYS A 75 14.05 4.29 11.97
C CYS A 75 13.49 5.14 13.12
N SER A 76 12.34 5.80 12.95
CA SER A 76 11.72 6.58 14.02
C SER A 76 11.29 5.68 15.17
N LEU A 77 10.64 4.55 14.89
CA LEU A 77 10.28 3.54 15.89
C LEU A 77 11.52 3.04 16.61
N PHE A 78 12.59 2.69 15.90
CA PHE A 78 13.81 2.22 16.55
C PHE A 78 14.47 3.29 17.45
N ALA A 79 14.46 4.56 17.02
CA ALA A 79 15.07 5.66 17.77
C ALA A 79 14.23 6.14 18.96
N TYR A 80 12.91 6.05 18.87
CA TYR A 80 11.98 6.68 19.83
C TYR A 80 11.06 5.71 20.58
N ALA A 81 11.00 4.42 20.23
CA ALA A 81 10.20 3.43 20.97
C ALA A 81 10.82 3.12 22.35
N LYS A 82 10.44 3.91 23.36
CA LYS A 82 10.95 3.78 24.73
C LYS A 82 10.26 2.72 25.61
N GLY A 83 9.53 1.77 25.03
CA GLY A 83 8.92 0.69 25.80
C GLY A 83 7.66 0.05 25.23
N ASN A 84 7.12 0.56 24.12
CA ASN A 84 6.02 -0.08 23.42
C ASN A 84 6.18 0.16 21.91
N ILE A 85 6.61 -0.87 21.17
CA ILE A 85 6.93 -0.81 19.72
C ILE A 85 5.69 -0.51 18.85
N PHE A 86 4.51 -0.47 19.45
CA PHE A 86 3.24 -0.18 18.81
C PHE A 86 2.55 0.97 19.54
N HIS A 87 2.80 2.21 19.09
CA HIS A 87 1.63 3.09 18.99
C HIS A 87 0.71 2.43 17.94
N GLU A 88 -0.56 2.20 18.27
CA GLU A 88 -1.47 1.41 17.40
C GLU A 88 -1.55 1.97 15.96
N GLU A 89 -1.29 3.27 15.82
CA GLU A 89 -1.19 4.01 14.56
C GLU A 89 0.12 3.73 13.79
N GLU A 90 1.29 4.05 14.34
CA GLU A 90 2.58 3.86 13.66
C GLU A 90 2.84 2.39 13.25
N GLY A 91 2.38 1.45 14.07
CA GLY A 91 2.43 0.04 13.74
C GLY A 91 1.54 -0.29 12.53
N ARG A 92 0.27 0.15 12.56
CA ARG A 92 -0.68 -0.04 11.45
C ARG A 92 -0.12 0.53 10.14
N GLU A 93 0.47 1.71 10.20
CA GLU A 93 1.10 2.40 9.07
C GLU A 93 2.27 1.62 8.50
N LEU A 94 3.21 1.19 9.35
CA LEU A 94 4.39 0.43 8.94
C LEU A 94 3.99 -0.88 8.23
N PHE A 95 3.08 -1.66 8.83
CA PHE A 95 2.62 -2.91 8.23
C PHE A 95 1.77 -2.67 6.98
N GLY A 96 1.02 -1.57 6.93
CA GLY A 96 0.30 -1.14 5.74
C GLY A 96 1.21 -0.92 4.53
N LEU A 97 2.30 -0.16 4.72
CA LEU A 97 3.29 0.08 3.66
C LEU A 97 3.96 -1.21 3.17
N LEU A 98 4.24 -2.16 4.08
CA LEU A 98 4.78 -3.47 3.72
C LEU A 98 3.79 -4.28 2.86
N ILE A 99 2.52 -4.35 3.28
CA ILE A 99 1.48 -5.06 2.53
C ILE A 99 1.30 -4.46 1.14
N ILE A 100 1.24 -3.12 1.04
CA ILE A 100 1.17 -2.40 -0.24
C ILE A 100 2.34 -2.79 -1.14
N THR A 101 3.57 -2.68 -0.63
CA THR A 101 4.79 -2.96 -1.40
C THR A 101 4.81 -4.39 -1.93
N ILE A 102 4.48 -5.36 -1.08
CA ILE A 102 4.41 -6.78 -1.45
C ILE A 102 3.34 -7.00 -2.52
N TRP A 103 2.13 -6.50 -2.30
CA TRP A 103 1.01 -6.74 -3.21
C TRP A 103 1.22 -6.09 -4.59
N MET A 104 1.71 -4.85 -4.61
CA MET A 104 2.04 -4.15 -5.84
C MET A 104 3.18 -4.86 -6.60
N SER A 105 4.18 -5.40 -5.89
CA SER A 105 5.25 -6.20 -6.50
C SER A 105 4.73 -7.50 -7.14
N LEU A 106 3.76 -8.16 -6.49
CA LEU A 106 3.07 -9.32 -7.07
C LEU A 106 2.28 -8.93 -8.33
N CYS A 107 1.54 -7.82 -8.28
CA CYS A 107 0.82 -7.30 -9.46
C CYS A 107 1.76 -6.97 -10.61
N ARG A 108 2.87 -6.31 -10.31
CA ARG A 108 3.90 -5.94 -11.27
C ARG A 108 4.57 -7.15 -11.93
N SER A 109 4.71 -8.23 -11.18
CA SER A 109 5.32 -9.49 -11.61
C SER A 109 4.34 -10.45 -12.30
N SER A 110 3.03 -10.19 -12.19
CA SER A 110 1.98 -10.97 -12.84
C SER A 110 1.88 -10.73 -14.34
N ALA A 111 2.60 -9.74 -14.88
CA ALA A 111 2.78 -9.54 -16.32
C ALA A 111 3.65 -10.66 -16.90
N LYS A 112 3.08 -11.86 -17.07
CA LYS A 112 3.65 -13.00 -17.81
C LYS A 112 2.55 -13.81 -18.46
#